data_AF-A0A8T8HY24-F1
#
_entry.id   AF-A0A8T8HY24-F1
#
_cell.length_a   1.000
_cell.length_b   1.000
_cell.length_c   1.000
_cell.angle_alpha   90.00
_cell.angle_beta   90.00
_cell.angle_gamma   90.00
#
_symmetry.space_group_name_H-M   'P 1'
#
loop_
_entity.id
_entity.type
_entity.pdbx_description
1 polymer ?
#
loop_
_entity_poly.entity_id
_entity_poly.type
_entity_poly.pdbx_seq_one_letter_code
_entity_poly.pdbx_strand_id
1 'polypeptide(L)'
;MELTTADPEPIADFYAHLLGWVVLAEPDGGFSGWVGDRLALRVHRGGDGFLVVFAGARRDGLRDGAAVDRGRVLHGPWAPRPRPGEPCWVEFAGAADDAYWT
;
A
#
# COMPACT_ATOMS: atom_id res chain seq x y z
N MET A 1 -7.59 5.05 0.66
CA MET A 1 -6.55 3.99 0.76
C MET A 1 -5.44 4.35 -0.21
N GLU A 2 -4.21 3.92 0.03
CA GLU A 2 -3.09 4.06 -0.92
C GLU A 2 -2.50 2.68 -1.21
N LEU A 3 -2.05 2.45 -2.44
CA LEU A 3 -1.47 1.21 -2.92
C LEU A 3 -0.21 1.54 -3.73
N THR A 4 0.83 0.73 -3.54
CA THR A 4 2.09 0.86 -4.26
C THR A 4 2.34 -0.37 -5.13
N THR A 5 2.77 -0.18 -6.36
CA THR A 5 3.08 -1.27 -7.29
C THR A 5 4.20 -0.86 -8.25
N ALA A 6 4.92 -1.85 -8.80
CA ALA A 6 5.90 -1.63 -9.86
C ALA A 6 5.23 -1.15 -11.17
N ASP A 7 3.97 -1.56 -11.38
CA ASP A 7 3.19 -1.21 -12.57
C ASP A 7 1.78 -0.71 -12.18
N PRO A 8 1.58 0.62 -12.06
CA PRO A 8 0.32 1.20 -11.59
C PRO A 8 -0.87 1.04 -12.52
N GLU A 9 -0.65 1.07 -13.83
CA GLU A 9 -1.73 1.10 -14.83
C GLU A 9 -2.53 -0.21 -14.85
N PRO A 10 -1.92 -1.40 -14.96
CA PRO A 10 -2.68 -2.66 -14.92
C PRO A 10 -3.45 -2.87 -13.61
N ILE A 11 -2.91 -2.38 -12.49
CA ILE A 11 -3.56 -2.47 -11.18
C ILE A 11 -4.76 -1.53 -11.09
N ALA A 12 -4.62 -0.31 -11.62
CA ALA A 12 -5.74 0.64 -11.67
C ALA A 12 -6.88 0.08 -12.55
N ASP A 13 -6.55 -0.48 -13.72
CA ASP A 13 -7.51 -1.13 -14.63
C ASP A 13 -8.20 -2.33 -13.98
N PHE A 14 -7.45 -3.16 -13.25
CA PHE A 14 -8.02 -4.29 -12.51
C PHE A 14 -9.10 -3.84 -11.53
N TYR A 15 -8.82 -2.83 -10.69
CA TYR A 15 -9.80 -2.34 -9.72
C TYR A 15 -10.95 -1.57 -10.36
N ALA A 16 -10.71 -0.84 -11.45
CA ALA A 16 -11.77 -0.24 -12.26
C ALA A 16 -12.75 -1.30 -12.74
N HIS A 17 -12.24 -2.40 -13.31
CA HIS A 17 -13.06 -3.51 -13.81
C HIS A 17 -13.79 -4.25 -12.69
N LEU A 18 -13.09 -4.59 -11.61
CA LEU A 18 -13.63 -5.38 -10.50
C LEU A 18 -14.72 -4.62 -9.72
N LEU A 19 -14.50 -3.33 -9.47
CA LEU A 19 -15.31 -2.54 -8.54
C LEU A 19 -16.15 -1.45 -9.23
N GLY A 20 -16.04 -1.30 -10.55
CA GLY A 20 -16.75 -0.27 -11.32
C GLY A 20 -16.33 1.15 -10.97
N TRP A 21 -15.09 1.34 -10.52
CA TRP A 21 -14.57 2.65 -10.12
C TRP A 21 -14.21 3.51 -11.33
N VAL A 22 -14.36 4.83 -11.17
CA VAL A 22 -13.78 5.79 -12.11
C VAL A 22 -12.31 5.97 -11.77
N VAL A 23 -11.43 5.76 -12.74
CA VAL A 23 -9.98 5.95 -12.59
C VAL A 23 -9.55 7.22 -13.30
N LEU A 24 -8.76 8.04 -12.61
CA LEU A 24 -8.14 9.24 -13.15
C LEU A 24 -6.62 9.10 -13.08
N ALA A 25 -5.95 9.38 -14.20
CA ALA A 25 -4.49 9.47 -14.22
C ALA A 25 -4.02 10.74 -13.50
N GLU A 26 -2.97 10.62 -12.71
CA GLU A 26 -2.39 11.71 -11.93
C GLU A 26 -1.08 12.21 -12.57
N PRO A 27 -0.69 13.49 -12.36
CA PRO A 27 0.51 14.06 -12.98
C PRO A 27 1.83 13.39 -12.60
N ASP A 28 1.87 12.64 -11.50
CA ASP A 28 3.04 11.91 -11.00
C ASP A 28 3.17 10.50 -11.61
N GLY A 29 2.32 10.16 -12.57
CA GLY A 29 2.25 8.81 -13.17
C GLY A 29 1.52 7.79 -12.29
N GLY A 30 0.86 8.25 -11.22
CA GLY A 30 -0.08 7.46 -10.44
C GLY A 30 -1.51 7.52 -10.98
N PHE A 31 -2.42 6.88 -10.25
CA PHE A 31 -3.84 6.84 -10.57
C PHE A 31 -4.68 7.02 -9.30
N SER A 32 -5.82 7.71 -9.41
CA SER A 32 -6.82 7.78 -8.34
C SER A 32 -8.12 7.10 -8.76
N GLY A 33 -8.64 6.24 -7.88
CA GLY A 33 -9.88 5.49 -8.05
C GLY A 33 -11.01 6.08 -7.19
N TRP A 34 -12.18 6.28 -7.81
CA TRP A 34 -13.31 7.02 -7.24
C TRP A 34 -14.62 6.23 -7.31
N VAL A 35 -15.46 6.40 -6.28
CA VAL A 35 -16.85 5.96 -6.23
C VAL A 35 -17.72 7.19 -6.10
N GLY A 36 -18.36 7.61 -7.20
CA GLY A 36 -19.02 8.91 -7.25
C GLY A 36 -18.02 10.05 -7.03
N ASP A 37 -18.24 10.87 -6.01
CA ASP A 37 -17.37 11.97 -5.59
C ASP A 37 -16.38 11.59 -4.47
N ARG A 38 -16.38 10.32 -4.05
CA ARG A 38 -15.55 9.84 -2.96
C ARG A 38 -14.30 9.13 -3.48
N LEU A 39 -13.13 9.62 -3.05
CA LEU A 39 -11.86 8.94 -3.29
C LEU A 39 -11.82 7.61 -2.53
N ALA A 40 -11.65 6.51 -3.27
CA ALA A 40 -11.52 5.17 -2.70
C ALA A 40 -10.04 4.75 -2.55
N LEU A 41 -9.25 4.92 -3.61
CA LEU A 41 -7.88 4.42 -3.70
C LEU A 41 -6.97 5.40 -4.45
N ARG A 42 -5.70 5.47 -4.06
CA ARG A 42 -4.63 5.99 -4.91
C ARG A 42 -3.62 4.88 -5.19
N VAL A 43 -3.22 4.72 -6.44
CA VAL A 43 -2.21 3.76 -6.88
C VAL A 43 -1.00 4.55 -7.35
N HIS A 44 0.17 4.26 -6.80
CA HIS A 44 1.42 4.94 -7.14
C HIS A 44 2.49 3.95 -7.55
N ARG A 45 3.40 4.39 -8.43
CA ARG A 45 4.62 3.63 -8.70
C ARG A 45 5.51 3.59 -7.47
N GLY A 46 5.99 2.41 -7.11
CA GLY A 46 7.02 2.21 -6.09
C GLY A 46 8.27 1.56 -6.64
N GLY A 47 9.35 1.61 -5.86
CA GLY A 47 10.50 0.74 -6.07
C GLY A 47 10.21 -0.67 -5.58
N ASP A 48 10.98 -1.64 -6.05
CA ASP A 48 10.85 -3.02 -5.60
C ASP A 48 11.28 -3.18 -4.12
N GLY A 49 10.61 -4.06 -3.39
CA GLY A 49 10.95 -4.45 -2.02
C GLY A 49 9.90 -4.10 -0.97
N PHE A 50 10.29 -4.19 0.30
CA PHE A 50 9.41 -3.93 1.43
C PHE A 50 9.32 -2.43 1.75
N LEU A 51 8.10 -1.93 1.90
CA LEU A 51 7.77 -0.57 2.32
C LEU A 51 7.11 -0.62 3.68
N VAL A 52 7.56 0.22 4.62
CA VAL A 52 6.88 0.39 5.91
C VAL A 52 5.90 1.54 5.79
N VAL A 53 4.63 1.25 6.09
CA VAL A 53 3.59 2.26 6.12
C VAL A 53 3.35 2.70 7.56
N PHE A 54 3.46 4.01 7.79
CA PHE A 54 3.31 4.63 9.09
C PHE A 54 1.95 5.33 9.20
N ALA A 55 1.39 5.41 10.40
CA ALA A 55 0.12 6.10 10.62
C ALA A 55 0.26 7.59 10.30
N GLY A 56 -0.58 8.12 9.41
CA GLY A 56 -0.63 9.56 9.11
C GLY A 56 0.67 10.17 8.58
N ALA A 57 1.66 9.36 8.19
CA ALA A 57 2.98 9.81 7.76
C ALA A 57 3.38 9.17 6.42
N ARG A 58 4.41 9.76 5.80
CA ARG A 58 4.95 9.33 4.50
C ARG A 58 5.58 7.94 4.63
N ARG A 59 5.31 7.07 3.66
CA ARG A 59 5.97 5.78 3.46
C ARG A 59 7.48 5.93 3.34
N ASP A 60 8.22 5.03 3.96
CA ASP A 60 9.67 4.93 3.81
C ASP A 60 10.06 3.51 3.37
N GLY A 61 11.03 3.45 2.45
CA GLY A 61 11.62 2.19 2.03
C GLY A 61 12.35 1.53 3.19
N LEU A 62 12.19 0.21 3.33
CA LEU A 62 12.95 -0.53 4.31
C LEU A 62 14.43 -0.52 3.89
N ARG A 63 15.33 -0.05 4.78
CA ARG A 63 16.77 -0.07 4.51
C ARG A 63 17.29 -1.51 4.51
N ASP A 64 18.32 -1.77 3.70
CA ASP A 64 19.02 -3.06 3.71
C ASP A 64 19.48 -3.42 5.13
N GLY A 65 19.16 -4.64 5.57
CA GLY A 65 19.48 -5.14 6.91
C GLY A 65 18.52 -4.72 8.02
N ALA A 66 17.40 -4.06 7.70
CA ALA A 66 16.34 -3.83 8.67
C ALA A 66 15.71 -5.15 9.11
N ALA A 67 15.55 -5.32 10.42
CA ALA A 67 14.83 -6.43 11.02
C ALA A 67 13.48 -5.94 11.53
N VAL A 68 12.41 -6.66 11.21
CA VAL A 68 11.13 -6.52 11.91
C VAL A 68 11.16 -7.35 13.18
N ASP A 69 10.80 -6.73 14.31
CA ASP A 69 10.65 -7.43 15.57
C ASP A 69 9.52 -8.48 15.44
N ARG A 70 9.74 -9.69 15.95
CA ARG A 70 8.74 -10.80 15.94
C ARG A 70 7.70 -10.65 17.06
N GLY A 71 7.69 -9.50 17.74
CA GLY A 71 6.71 -9.17 18.75
C GLY A 71 5.29 -9.44 18.27
N ARG A 72 4.41 -9.88 19.18
CA ARG A 72 3.03 -10.15 18.84
C ARG A 72 2.38 -8.87 18.31
N VAL A 73 1.87 -8.98 17.10
CA VAL A 73 0.99 -8.00 16.48
C VAL A 73 -0.18 -7.70 17.44
N LEU A 74 -0.21 -6.50 18.00
CA LEU A 74 -1.33 -6.00 18.81
C LEU A 74 -2.37 -5.34 17.88
N HIS A 75 -2.89 -6.10 16.92
CA HIS A 75 -4.00 -5.64 16.08
C HIS A 75 -5.26 -6.40 16.50
N GLY A 76 -5.87 -5.93 17.58
CA GLY A 76 -7.22 -6.31 17.96
C GLY A 76 -8.17 -5.12 17.80
N PRO A 77 -9.50 -5.33 17.79
CA PRO A 77 -10.47 -4.23 17.72
C PRO A 77 -10.37 -3.24 18.90
N TRP A 78 -9.64 -3.61 19.95
CA TRP A 78 -9.35 -2.81 21.14
C TRP A 78 -7.96 -2.15 21.14
N ALA A 79 -7.18 -2.33 20.07
CA ALA A 79 -5.90 -1.64 19.95
C ALA A 79 -6.15 -0.11 19.89
N PRO A 80 -5.33 0.69 20.60
CA PRO A 80 -5.35 2.14 20.43
C PRO A 80 -5.19 2.51 18.96
N ARG A 81 -5.77 3.63 18.53
CA ARG A 81 -5.46 4.13 17.17
C ARG A 81 -3.95 4.38 17.07
N PRO A 82 -3.29 3.96 15.98
CA PRO A 82 -1.89 4.24 15.78
C PRO A 82 -1.61 5.74 15.84
N ARG A 83 -0.55 6.13 16.53
CA ARG A 83 -0.12 7.53 16.61
C ARG A 83 0.57 7.94 15.32
N PRO A 84 0.53 9.24 14.94
CA PRO A 84 1.27 9.71 13.78
C PRO A 84 2.74 9.28 13.82
N GLY A 85 3.21 8.61 12.77
CA GLY A 85 4.57 8.07 12.66
C GLY A 85 4.79 6.68 13.27
N GLU A 86 3.78 6.02 13.84
CA GLU A 86 3.89 4.62 14.27
C GLU A 86 3.81 3.66 13.06
N PRO A 87 4.67 2.62 12.99
CA PRO A 87 4.60 1.63 11.92
C PRO A 87 3.31 0.82 12.05
N CYS A 88 2.52 0.78 10.97
CA CYS A 88 1.21 0.16 10.96
C CYS A 88 1.20 -1.18 10.22
N TRP A 89 1.80 -1.23 9.02
CA TRP A 89 1.96 -2.46 8.25
C TRP A 89 3.17 -2.37 7.32
N VAL A 90 3.53 -3.51 6.74
CA VAL A 90 4.57 -3.62 5.71
C VAL A 90 3.90 -4.06 4.41
N GLU A 91 4.20 -3.36 3.32
CA GLU A 91 3.79 -3.73 1.97
C GLU A 91 4.99 -4.30 1.23
N PHE A 92 4.82 -5.40 0.49
CA PHE A 92 5.81 -5.84 -0.47
C PHE A 92 5.40 -5.35 -1.85
N ALA A 93 6.18 -4.43 -2.42
CA ALA A 93 6.02 -3.96 -3.78
C ALA A 93 7.00 -4.75 -4.67
N GLY A 94 6.52 -5.79 -5.34
CA GLY A 94 7.37 -6.64 -6.19
C GLY A 94 6.56 -7.77 -6.82
N ALA A 95 7.18 -8.54 -7.71
CA ALA A 95 6.55 -9.75 -8.23
C ALA A 95 6.25 -10.70 -7.06
N ALA A 96 5.02 -11.19 -6.97
CA ALA A 96 4.64 -12.14 -5.93
C ALA A 96 5.53 -13.39 -6.05
N ASP A 97 6.38 -13.62 -5.05
CA ASP A 97 7.13 -14.85 -4.90
C ASP A 97 6.39 -15.76 -3.92
N ASP A 98 5.56 -16.66 -4.45
CA ASP A 98 4.83 -17.64 -3.68
C ASP A 98 5.76 -18.71 -3.05
N ALA A 99 7.05 -18.73 -3.40
CA ALA A 99 8.01 -19.68 -2.85
C ALA A 99 8.16 -19.58 -1.33
N TYR A 100 7.82 -18.43 -0.71
CA TYR A 100 7.84 -18.31 0.75
C TYR A 100 6.76 -19.15 1.45
N TRP A 101 5.64 -19.44 0.78
CA TRP A 101 4.49 -20.16 1.34
C TRP A 101 4.37 -21.61 0.86
N THR A 102 5.32 -22.08 0.05
CA THR A 102 5.37 -23.47 -0.44
C THR A 102 6.31 -24.32 0.40
#